data_AF-G2Z5I8-F1
#
_entry.id   AF-G2Z5I8-F1
#
_cell.length_a   1.000
_cell.length_b   1.000
_cell.length_c   1.000
_cell.angle_alpha   90.00
_cell.angle_beta   90.00
_cell.angle_gamma   90.00
#
_symmetry.space_group_name_H-M   'P 1'
#
loop_
_entity.id
_entity.type
_entity.pdbx_description
1 polymer ?
#
loop_
_entity_poly.entity_id
_entity_poly.type
_entity_poly.pdbx_seq_one_letter_code
_entity_poly.pdbx_strand_id
1 'polypeptide(L)'
;MTTLLPFFLKYLLAPFLILIISFIMGQFSAIKVKIKSAIIFVLCFSILIAITSLFAFFNNEFIWFGLLFSILYYILLGIGLLYYMNTNFFKGIGIMESLLGKFFIFLIVTILSCWIYYLVFNLIAISSYVHYIMFTILWVFVPFLFSELKQKYVAIPYPFYQSWKVGTGRTDNEYWDNIDKFHLMQVSIKIKKRSDSEFFSKFDVKIAQEVNLGSWFDKFIEDQNYRFPNDAIETNATDENMGWIFYTPKYFKFPLFIRNLDPTKPIAESNIKNKQVIFAKRVSLNNEDDTKLGENDDV
;
A
#
# COMPACT_ATOMS: atom_id res chain seq x y z
N MET A 1 5.35 -3.44 -43.30
CA MET A 1 5.74 -3.51 -41.87
C MET A 1 7.13 -4.14 -41.64
N THR A 2 7.85 -4.60 -42.67
CA THR A 2 9.15 -5.28 -42.53
C THR A 2 10.37 -4.34 -42.59
N THR A 3 10.19 -3.08 -43.01
CA THR A 3 11.26 -2.08 -43.14
C THR A 3 11.33 -1.08 -41.97
N LEU A 4 10.22 -0.89 -41.26
CA LEU A 4 10.12 0.07 -40.14
C LEU A 4 10.77 -0.45 -38.85
N LEU A 5 10.61 -1.74 -38.54
CA LEU A 5 11.19 -2.38 -37.36
C LEU A 5 12.74 -2.38 -37.37
N PRO A 6 13.43 -2.81 -38.46
CA PRO A 6 14.89 -2.74 -38.51
C PRO A 6 15.41 -1.30 -38.56
N PHE A 7 14.66 -0.37 -39.14
CA PHE A 7 14.99 1.05 -39.11
C PHE A 7 14.89 1.63 -37.69
N PHE A 8 13.82 1.30 -36.96
CA PHE A 8 13.60 1.74 -35.59
C PHE A 8 14.66 1.18 -34.63
N LEU A 9 14.94 -0.12 -34.70
CA LEU A 9 15.96 -0.76 -33.85
C LEU A 9 17.39 -0.29 -34.15
N LYS A 10 17.70 0.07 -35.41
CA LYS A 10 19.06 0.44 -35.83
C LYS A 10 19.33 1.94 -35.74
N TYR A 11 18.32 2.79 -35.94
CA TYR A 11 18.48 4.25 -36.05
C TYR A 11 17.69 5.06 -35.01
N LEU A 12 16.62 4.51 -34.40
CA LEU A 12 15.76 5.28 -33.49
C LEU A 12 16.00 5.02 -31.98
N LEU A 13 16.61 3.89 -31.62
CA LEU A 13 16.94 3.58 -30.22
C LEU A 13 17.98 4.54 -29.63
N ALA A 14 19.02 4.88 -30.39
CA ALA A 14 20.04 5.83 -29.97
C ALA A 14 19.48 7.24 -29.69
N PRO A 15 18.65 7.85 -30.56
CA PRO A 15 18.01 9.13 -30.25
C PRO A 15 16.97 9.04 -29.12
N PHE A 16 16.32 7.88 -28.91
CA PHE A 16 15.44 7.67 -27.76
C PHE A 16 16.20 7.61 -26.43
N LEU A 17 17.34 6.90 -26.40
CA LEU A 17 18.28 6.90 -25.28
C LEU A 17 18.81 8.31 -25.01
N ILE A 18 19.20 9.05 -26.06
CA ILE A 18 19.63 10.45 -25.95
C ILE A 18 18.52 11.32 -25.37
N LEU A 19 17.26 11.15 -25.81
CA LEU A 19 16.11 11.91 -25.31
C LEU A 19 15.81 11.62 -23.84
N ILE A 20 15.92 10.36 -23.40
CA ILE A 20 15.79 9.99 -21.98
C ILE A 20 16.95 10.56 -21.15
N ILE A 21 18.19 10.48 -21.66
CA ILE A 21 19.38 11.04 -21.00
C ILE A 21 19.27 12.57 -20.90
N SER A 22 18.79 13.25 -21.95
CA SER A 22 18.52 14.68 -21.94
C SER A 22 17.37 15.06 -21.01
N PHE A 23 16.34 14.22 -20.86
CA PHE A 23 15.26 14.44 -19.91
C PHE A 23 15.73 14.29 -18.45
N ILE A 24 16.60 13.31 -18.19
CA ILE A 24 17.32 13.18 -16.91
C ILE A 24 18.15 14.45 -16.66
N MET A 25 18.93 14.93 -17.63
CA MET A 25 19.69 16.18 -17.47
C MET A 25 18.79 17.40 -17.23
N GLY A 26 17.60 17.45 -17.85
CA GLY A 26 16.62 18.53 -17.68
C GLY A 26 16.02 18.61 -16.27
N GLN A 27 15.81 17.47 -15.63
CA GLN A 27 15.36 17.41 -14.22
C GLN A 27 16.49 17.57 -13.20
N PHE A 28 17.74 17.51 -13.65
CA PHE A 28 18.94 17.48 -12.82
C PHE A 28 19.95 18.58 -13.17
N SER A 29 19.51 19.76 -13.61
CA SER A 29 20.38 20.90 -13.92
C SER A 29 21.25 21.36 -12.73
N ALA A 30 20.93 20.92 -11.50
CA ALA A 30 21.69 21.18 -10.29
C ALA A 30 22.64 20.03 -9.85
N ILE A 31 22.62 18.86 -10.50
CA ILE A 31 23.33 17.66 -10.01
C ILE A 31 24.54 17.33 -10.89
N LYS A 32 25.74 17.35 -10.29
CA LYS A 32 27.00 16.94 -10.92
C LYS A 32 27.10 15.42 -11.02
N VAL A 33 26.48 14.82 -12.03
CA VAL A 33 26.60 13.38 -12.32
C VAL A 33 27.97 13.05 -12.91
N LYS A 34 28.65 12.02 -12.38
CA LYS A 34 29.87 11.47 -13.00
C LYS A 34 29.50 10.55 -14.16
N ILE A 35 29.33 11.16 -15.35
CA ILE A 35 28.86 10.53 -16.58
C ILE A 35 29.60 9.22 -16.91
N LYS A 36 30.94 9.19 -16.78
CA LYS A 36 31.74 7.99 -17.08
C LYS A 36 31.36 6.78 -16.21
N SER A 37 31.20 6.99 -14.91
CA SER A 37 30.83 5.93 -13.97
C SER A 37 29.40 5.45 -14.18
N ALA A 38 28.48 6.36 -14.51
CA ALA A 38 27.09 6.03 -14.85
C ALA A 38 27.01 5.18 -16.13
N ILE A 39 27.75 5.53 -17.17
CA ILE A 39 27.80 4.77 -18.43
C ILE A 39 28.35 3.36 -18.20
N ILE A 40 29.46 3.24 -17.47
CA ILE A 40 30.07 1.93 -17.15
C ILE A 40 29.09 1.07 -16.35
N PHE A 41 28.40 1.66 -15.36
CA PHE A 41 27.37 0.98 -14.58
C PHE A 41 26.25 0.44 -15.48
N VAL A 42 25.67 1.30 -16.31
CA VAL A 42 24.56 0.92 -17.22
C VAL A 42 25.00 -0.20 -18.17
N LEU A 43 26.18 -0.07 -18.80
CA LEU A 43 26.68 -1.08 -19.72
C LEU A 43 26.93 -2.43 -19.03
N CYS A 44 27.58 -2.43 -17.87
CA CYS A 44 27.91 -3.66 -17.14
C CYS A 44 26.64 -4.42 -16.72
N PHE A 45 25.69 -3.72 -16.09
CA PHE A 45 24.44 -4.34 -15.66
C PHE A 45 23.56 -4.76 -16.84
N SER A 46 23.56 -4.01 -17.95
CA SER A 46 22.81 -4.41 -19.14
C SER A 46 23.36 -5.68 -19.79
N ILE A 47 24.69 -5.85 -19.81
CA ILE A 47 25.31 -7.10 -20.28
C ILE A 47 24.98 -8.27 -19.34
N LEU A 48 25.04 -8.07 -18.03
CA LEU A 48 24.70 -9.09 -17.04
C LEU A 48 23.25 -9.56 -17.14
N ILE A 49 22.31 -8.65 -17.39
CA ILE A 49 20.90 -9.01 -17.60
C ILE A 49 20.73 -9.73 -18.94
N ALA A 50 21.35 -9.21 -20.00
CA ALA A 50 21.26 -9.78 -21.33
C ALA A 50 21.96 -11.14 -21.48
N ILE A 51 22.79 -11.58 -20.54
CA ILE A 51 23.47 -12.89 -20.60
C ILE A 51 22.50 -14.06 -20.72
N THR A 52 21.28 -13.91 -20.18
CA THR A 52 20.17 -14.85 -20.31
C THR A 52 19.76 -15.12 -21.77
N SER A 53 20.10 -14.22 -22.70
CA SER A 53 19.88 -14.42 -24.13
C SER A 53 20.68 -15.59 -24.70
N LEU A 54 21.78 -16.01 -24.04
CA LEU A 54 22.54 -17.19 -24.46
C LEU A 54 21.72 -18.49 -24.32
N PHE A 55 20.67 -18.50 -23.50
CA PHE A 55 19.75 -19.65 -23.47
C PHE A 55 18.99 -19.85 -24.78
N ALA A 56 19.12 -18.93 -25.76
CA ALA A 56 18.71 -19.12 -27.14
C ALA A 56 19.31 -20.38 -27.79
N PHE A 57 20.48 -20.86 -27.35
CA PHE A 57 21.09 -22.09 -27.87
C PHE A 57 20.19 -23.32 -27.73
N PHE A 58 19.29 -23.33 -26.73
CA PHE A 58 18.35 -24.43 -26.49
C PHE A 58 17.11 -24.38 -27.41
N ASN A 59 17.00 -23.39 -28.30
CA ASN A 59 15.86 -23.20 -29.22
C ASN A 59 14.51 -23.40 -28.51
N ASN A 60 13.67 -24.34 -28.97
CA ASN A 60 12.32 -24.57 -28.43
C ASN A 60 12.31 -25.18 -27.02
N GLU A 61 13.38 -25.86 -26.59
CA GLU A 61 13.45 -26.45 -25.23
C GLU A 61 13.55 -25.37 -24.15
N PHE A 62 13.97 -24.16 -24.52
CA PHE A 62 13.99 -22.99 -23.65
C PHE A 62 12.63 -22.70 -22.99
N ILE A 63 11.53 -22.98 -23.68
CA ILE A 63 10.18 -22.62 -23.22
C ILE A 63 9.81 -23.36 -21.93
N TRP A 64 10.27 -24.59 -21.74
CA TRP A 64 9.87 -25.42 -20.60
C TRP A 64 10.56 -25.04 -19.29
N PHE A 65 11.88 -24.91 -19.31
CA PHE A 65 12.67 -24.62 -18.11
C PHE A 65 13.44 -23.30 -18.20
N GLY A 66 13.88 -22.91 -19.40
CA GLY A 66 14.68 -21.71 -19.62
C GLY A 66 13.94 -20.42 -19.24
N LEU A 67 12.63 -20.34 -19.48
CA LEU A 67 11.80 -19.22 -19.04
C LEU A 67 11.77 -19.09 -17.52
N LEU A 68 11.54 -20.19 -16.80
CA LEU A 68 11.46 -20.18 -15.33
C LEU A 68 12.81 -19.78 -14.72
N PHE A 69 13.92 -20.32 -15.22
CA PHE A 69 15.26 -19.92 -14.78
C PHE A 69 15.58 -18.47 -15.10
N SER A 70 15.15 -17.97 -16.26
CA SER A 70 15.32 -16.55 -16.63
C SER A 70 14.58 -15.63 -15.67
N ILE A 71 13.33 -15.95 -15.32
CA ILE A 71 12.55 -15.15 -14.36
C ILE A 71 13.21 -15.14 -12.98
N LEU A 72 13.63 -16.30 -12.47
CA LEU A 72 14.34 -16.39 -11.18
C LEU A 72 15.65 -15.57 -11.21
N TYR A 73 16.40 -15.67 -12.29
CA TYR A 73 17.63 -14.89 -12.50
C TYR A 73 17.35 -13.38 -12.52
N TYR A 74 16.31 -12.92 -13.21
CA TYR A 74 15.92 -11.51 -13.24
C TYR A 74 15.50 -10.97 -11.88
N ILE A 75 14.78 -11.76 -11.07
CA ILE A 75 14.43 -11.38 -9.69
C ILE A 75 15.69 -11.24 -8.85
N LEU A 76 16.61 -12.20 -8.90
CA LEU A 76 17.88 -12.14 -8.18
C LEU A 76 18.74 -10.95 -8.60
N LEU A 77 18.86 -10.68 -9.90
CA LEU A 77 19.56 -9.51 -10.40
C LEU A 77 18.87 -8.21 -10.00
N GLY A 78 17.55 -8.14 -10.00
CA GLY A 78 16.80 -6.96 -9.54
C GLY A 78 17.07 -6.65 -8.06
N ILE A 79 17.17 -7.67 -7.21
CA ILE A 79 17.58 -7.54 -5.80
C ILE A 79 19.04 -7.04 -5.71
N GLY A 80 19.95 -7.64 -6.49
CA GLY A 80 21.35 -7.23 -6.53
C GLY A 80 21.55 -5.78 -6.99
N LEU A 81 20.79 -5.35 -8.00
CA LEU A 81 20.83 -3.98 -8.53
C LEU A 81 20.29 -2.99 -7.49
N LEU A 82 19.18 -3.32 -6.81
CA LEU A 82 18.65 -2.52 -5.71
C LEU A 82 19.66 -2.37 -4.55
N TYR A 83 20.32 -3.47 -4.17
CA TYR A 83 21.34 -3.46 -3.13
C TYR A 83 22.53 -2.58 -3.54
N TYR A 84 23.04 -2.76 -4.76
CA TYR A 84 24.16 -1.98 -5.29
C TYR A 84 23.86 -0.48 -5.31
N MET A 85 22.62 -0.10 -5.66
CA MET A 85 22.20 1.31 -5.68
C MET A 85 22.15 1.98 -4.30
N ASN A 86 22.13 1.20 -3.22
CA ASN A 86 22.21 1.72 -1.86
C ASN A 86 23.65 1.78 -1.33
N THR A 87 24.65 1.30 -2.08
CA THR A 87 26.06 1.34 -1.69
C THR A 87 26.71 2.70 -1.95
N ASN A 88 27.80 2.99 -1.23
CA ASN A 88 28.57 4.23 -1.38
C ASN A 88 29.16 4.41 -2.79
N PHE A 89 29.39 3.33 -3.54
CA PHE A 89 29.85 3.39 -4.93
C PHE A 89 28.82 4.04 -5.85
N PHE A 90 27.53 3.74 -5.65
CA PHE A 90 26.45 4.37 -6.39
C PHE A 90 26.24 5.82 -5.98
N LYS A 91 26.37 6.13 -4.68
CA LYS A 91 26.37 7.53 -4.20
C LYS A 91 27.48 8.37 -4.86
N GLY A 92 28.62 7.75 -5.15
CA GLY A 92 29.73 8.37 -5.88
C GLY A 92 29.45 8.74 -7.34
N ILE A 93 28.35 8.24 -7.93
CA ILE A 93 27.89 8.59 -9.29
C ILE A 93 27.20 9.97 -9.30
N GLY A 94 26.77 10.46 -8.13
CA GLY A 94 26.12 11.76 -7.97
C GLY A 94 24.61 11.74 -8.20
N ILE A 95 24.03 10.57 -8.47
CA ILE A 95 22.58 10.41 -8.54
C ILE A 95 22.08 10.43 -7.10
N MET A 96 21.55 11.58 -6.68
CA MET A 96 20.98 11.75 -5.34
C MET A 96 19.94 10.66 -5.08
N GLU A 97 19.73 10.32 -3.81
CA GLU A 97 18.80 9.29 -3.32
C GLU A 97 17.32 9.49 -3.74
N SER A 98 17.05 10.45 -4.64
CA SER A 98 15.79 10.64 -5.33
C SER A 98 15.26 9.34 -5.96
N LEU A 99 14.03 9.00 -5.59
CA LEU A 99 13.27 7.87 -6.13
C LEU A 99 13.18 7.90 -7.65
N LEU A 100 12.96 9.09 -8.22
CA LEU A 100 12.88 9.30 -9.68
C LEU A 100 14.19 8.96 -10.38
N GLY A 101 15.34 9.38 -9.84
CA GLY A 101 16.65 9.06 -10.41
C GLY A 101 16.90 7.56 -10.43
N LYS A 102 16.58 6.87 -9.32
CA LYS A 102 16.68 5.40 -9.24
C LYS A 102 15.80 4.70 -10.28
N PHE A 103 14.55 5.15 -10.43
CA PHE A 103 13.61 4.60 -11.41
C PHE A 103 14.10 4.76 -12.85
N PHE A 104 14.58 5.96 -13.23
CA PHE A 104 15.05 6.20 -14.60
C PHE A 104 16.28 5.37 -14.96
N ILE A 105 17.16 5.11 -14.01
CA ILE A 105 18.34 4.25 -14.24
C ILE A 105 17.94 2.80 -14.44
N PHE A 106 17.03 2.28 -13.62
CA PHE A 106 16.42 0.96 -13.82
C PHE A 106 15.79 0.86 -15.21
N LEU A 107 15.09 1.90 -15.65
CA LEU A 107 14.46 1.97 -16.97
C LEU A 107 15.48 1.97 -18.10
N ILE A 108 16.55 2.76 -18.01
CA ILE A 108 17.63 2.76 -19.00
C ILE A 108 18.31 1.40 -19.09
N VAL A 109 18.68 0.82 -17.94
CA VAL A 109 19.33 -0.51 -17.88
C VAL A 109 18.43 -1.56 -18.52
N THR A 110 17.13 -1.54 -18.22
CA THR A 110 16.16 -2.50 -18.77
C THR A 110 16.00 -2.34 -20.28
N ILE A 111 15.83 -1.11 -20.79
CA ILE A 111 15.68 -0.86 -22.24
C ILE A 111 16.92 -1.31 -22.99
N LEU A 112 18.11 -0.95 -22.49
CA LEU A 112 19.37 -1.35 -23.11
C LEU A 112 19.55 -2.88 -23.07
N SER A 113 19.19 -3.52 -21.95
CA SER A 113 19.22 -4.98 -21.81
C SER A 113 18.28 -5.66 -22.80
N CYS A 114 17.04 -5.19 -22.94
CA CYS A 114 16.07 -5.69 -23.91
C CYS A 114 16.63 -5.63 -25.34
N TRP A 115 17.26 -4.52 -25.69
CA TRP A 115 17.85 -4.36 -27.02
C TRP A 115 19.01 -5.33 -27.26
N ILE A 116 19.95 -5.44 -26.32
CA ILE A 116 21.07 -6.40 -26.42
C ILE A 116 20.53 -7.84 -26.47
N TYR A 117 19.55 -8.16 -25.63
CA TYR A 117 18.89 -9.46 -25.59
C TYR A 117 18.30 -9.82 -26.95
N TYR A 118 17.53 -8.90 -27.56
CA TYR A 118 16.93 -9.11 -28.88
C TYR A 118 17.98 -9.37 -29.95
N LEU A 119 19.06 -8.57 -29.98
CA LEU A 119 20.12 -8.72 -30.97
C LEU A 119 20.83 -10.08 -30.83
N VAL A 120 21.25 -10.45 -29.61
CA VAL A 120 21.96 -11.70 -29.37
C VAL A 120 21.05 -12.91 -29.63
N PHE A 121 19.81 -12.87 -29.16
CA PHE A 121 18.88 -13.97 -29.33
C PHE A 121 18.53 -14.20 -30.80
N ASN A 122 18.31 -13.15 -31.58
CA ASN A 122 18.00 -13.24 -33.02
C ASN A 122 19.22 -13.67 -33.87
N LEU A 123 20.44 -13.50 -33.36
CA LEU A 123 21.65 -14.03 -34.01
C LEU A 123 21.81 -15.53 -33.79
N ILE A 124 21.38 -16.05 -32.64
CA ILE A 124 21.58 -17.45 -32.24
C ILE A 124 20.39 -18.33 -32.66
N ALA A 125 19.17 -17.90 -32.35
CA ALA A 125 17.95 -18.67 -32.58
C ALA A 125 17.23 -18.18 -33.83
N ILE A 126 16.78 -19.13 -34.67
CA ILE A 126 16.03 -18.88 -35.91
C ILE A 126 14.54 -18.56 -35.62
N SER A 127 14.13 -18.62 -34.34
CA SER A 127 12.73 -18.61 -33.95
C SER A 127 12.08 -17.22 -33.91
N SER A 128 10.81 -17.14 -34.31
CA SER A 128 10.04 -15.88 -34.39
C SER A 128 9.53 -15.33 -33.04
N TYR A 129 9.67 -16.08 -31.93
CA TYR A 129 9.09 -15.70 -30.63
C TYR A 129 9.96 -14.76 -29.77
N VAL A 130 11.11 -14.29 -30.26
CA VAL A 130 12.07 -13.43 -29.51
C VAL A 130 11.39 -12.23 -28.85
N HIS A 131 10.44 -11.62 -29.56
CA HIS A 131 9.69 -10.45 -29.11
C HIS A 131 8.96 -10.70 -27.79
N TYR A 132 8.38 -11.89 -27.60
CA TYR A 132 7.65 -12.23 -26.38
C TYR A 132 8.60 -12.52 -25.22
N ILE A 133 9.70 -13.22 -25.49
CA ILE A 133 10.66 -13.60 -24.45
C ILE A 133 11.40 -12.38 -23.92
N MET A 134 11.72 -11.40 -24.76
CA MET A 134 12.40 -10.17 -24.33
C MET A 134 11.63 -9.44 -23.20
N PHE A 135 10.30 -9.50 -23.18
CA PHE A 135 9.49 -8.88 -22.12
C PHE A 135 9.68 -9.52 -20.74
N THR A 136 10.25 -10.73 -20.65
CA THR A 136 10.56 -11.36 -19.37
C THR A 136 11.61 -10.58 -18.57
N ILE A 137 12.42 -9.73 -19.22
CA ILE A 137 13.37 -8.82 -18.56
C ILE A 137 12.64 -7.84 -17.61
N LEU A 138 11.35 -7.55 -17.83
CA LEU A 138 10.57 -6.68 -16.94
C LEU A 138 10.50 -7.21 -15.50
N TRP A 139 10.72 -8.51 -15.27
CA TRP A 139 10.78 -9.07 -13.92
C TRP A 139 11.92 -8.49 -13.06
N VAL A 140 12.95 -7.89 -13.67
CA VAL A 140 14.00 -7.14 -12.97
C VAL A 140 13.43 -5.95 -12.18
N PHE A 141 12.29 -5.38 -12.58
CA PHE A 141 11.65 -4.27 -11.88
C PHE A 141 10.92 -4.67 -10.60
N VAL A 142 10.53 -5.95 -10.45
CA VAL A 142 9.67 -6.40 -9.35
C VAL A 142 10.30 -6.10 -7.97
N PRO A 143 11.59 -6.40 -7.71
CA PRO A 143 12.22 -6.07 -6.43
C PRO A 143 12.23 -4.57 -6.12
N PHE A 144 12.46 -3.73 -7.13
CA PHE A 144 12.44 -2.27 -6.97
C PHE A 144 11.04 -1.79 -6.55
N LEU A 145 10.01 -2.16 -7.32
CA LEU A 145 8.63 -1.78 -7.03
C LEU A 145 8.18 -2.28 -5.65
N PHE A 146 8.54 -3.51 -5.29
CA PHE A 146 8.21 -4.08 -3.99
C PHE A 146 8.84 -3.30 -2.82
N SER A 147 10.11 -2.90 -2.94
CA SER A 147 10.79 -2.09 -1.91
C SER A 147 10.10 -0.74 -1.70
N GLU A 148 9.76 -0.05 -2.79
CA GLU A 148 9.09 1.26 -2.73
C GLU A 148 7.67 1.14 -2.17
N LEU A 149 6.93 0.10 -2.58
CA LEU A 149 5.60 -0.18 -2.04
C LEU A 149 5.66 -0.49 -0.54
N LYS A 150 6.65 -1.28 -0.10
CA LYS A 150 6.85 -1.60 1.32
C LYS A 150 7.11 -0.33 2.14
N GLN A 151 7.99 0.56 1.67
CA GLN A 151 8.28 1.81 2.39
C GLN A 151 7.04 2.70 2.50
N LYS A 152 6.29 2.86 1.40
CA LYS A 152 5.03 3.62 1.42
C LYS A 152 3.99 2.97 2.33
N TYR A 153 3.90 1.65 2.34
CA TYR A 153 2.97 0.92 3.21
C TYR A 153 3.28 1.12 4.69
N VAL A 154 4.56 1.05 5.07
CA VAL A 154 5.00 1.30 6.46
C VAL A 154 4.81 2.77 6.86
N ALA A 155 4.91 3.69 5.90
CA ALA A 155 4.69 5.12 6.14
C ALA A 155 3.20 5.51 6.27
N ILE A 156 2.25 4.60 5.98
CA ILE A 156 0.83 4.85 6.24
C ILE A 156 0.67 4.92 7.76
N PRO A 157 0.29 6.10 8.33
CA PRO A 157 0.10 6.22 9.76
C PRO A 157 -0.97 5.24 10.21
N TYR A 158 -0.87 4.79 11.46
CA TYR A 158 -1.96 4.04 12.05
C TYR A 158 -3.23 4.89 11.94
N PRO A 159 -4.35 4.31 11.46
CA PRO A 159 -5.62 5.01 11.39
C PRO A 159 -5.88 5.73 12.72
N PHE A 160 -5.99 7.06 12.70
CA PHE A 160 -6.34 7.83 13.90
C PHE A 160 -7.73 7.36 14.32
N TYR A 161 -7.81 6.68 15.47
CA TYR A 161 -9.07 6.25 16.03
C TYR A 161 -9.42 7.24 17.13
N GLN A 162 -10.38 8.12 16.86
CA GLN A 162 -11.00 8.85 17.96
C GLN A 162 -11.65 7.83 18.88
N SER A 163 -11.14 7.77 20.10
CA SER A 163 -11.65 6.89 21.12
C SER A 163 -12.89 7.52 21.76
N TRP A 164 -13.84 6.67 22.11
CA TRP A 164 -15.02 7.06 22.88
C TRP A 164 -14.91 6.49 24.28
N LYS A 165 -15.00 7.34 25.30
CA LYS A 165 -15.08 6.91 26.70
C LYS A 165 -16.55 6.73 27.05
N VAL A 166 -16.91 5.57 27.59
CA VAL A 166 -18.31 5.32 27.96
C VAL A 166 -18.70 6.26 29.10
N GLY A 167 -19.82 6.96 28.94
CA GLY A 167 -20.30 7.93 29.93
C GLY A 167 -19.88 9.38 29.66
N THR A 168 -19.11 9.65 28.59
CA THR A 168 -18.93 11.03 28.09
C THR A 168 -20.09 11.51 27.22
N GLY A 169 -21.01 10.60 26.85
CA GLY A 169 -22.21 10.92 26.10
C GLY A 169 -23.26 11.68 26.90
N ARG A 170 -24.32 12.11 26.20
CA ARG A 170 -25.46 12.77 26.85
C ARG A 170 -26.29 11.75 27.63
N THR A 171 -26.58 12.06 28.90
CA THR A 171 -27.37 11.24 29.83
C THR A 171 -28.80 11.76 30.02
N ASP A 172 -29.23 12.71 29.18
CA ASP A 172 -30.55 13.34 29.25
C ASP A 172 -31.64 12.37 28.76
N ASN A 173 -32.40 11.78 29.69
CA ASN A 173 -33.51 10.88 29.34
C ASN A 173 -34.55 11.55 28.42
N GLU A 174 -34.80 12.85 28.61
CA GLU A 174 -35.72 13.64 27.78
C GLU A 174 -35.26 13.71 26.32
N TYR A 175 -33.95 13.71 26.05
CA TYR A 175 -33.43 13.65 24.69
C TYR A 175 -33.80 12.31 24.05
N TRP A 176 -33.59 11.19 24.75
CA TRP A 176 -33.86 9.84 24.24
C TRP A 176 -35.34 9.59 23.95
N ASP A 177 -36.24 10.19 24.73
CA ASP A 177 -37.68 10.07 24.52
C ASP A 177 -38.16 10.80 23.26
N ASN A 178 -37.49 11.90 22.91
CA ASN A 178 -37.83 12.81 21.81
C ASN A 178 -37.13 12.48 20.47
N ILE A 179 -36.32 11.42 20.41
CA ILE A 179 -35.67 10.99 19.18
C ILE A 179 -36.69 10.61 18.11
N ASP A 180 -36.40 10.95 16.86
CA ASP A 180 -37.16 10.56 15.69
C ASP A 180 -37.15 9.03 15.50
N LYS A 181 -38.28 8.41 15.82
CA LYS A 181 -38.52 6.96 15.68
C LYS A 181 -38.95 6.58 14.26
N PHE A 182 -39.21 7.53 13.37
CA PHE A 182 -39.64 7.25 11.99
C PHE A 182 -38.46 6.89 11.08
N HIS A 183 -37.30 7.52 11.26
CA HIS A 183 -36.13 7.32 10.41
C HIS A 183 -35.06 6.42 11.06
N LEU A 184 -35.45 5.20 11.45
CA LEU A 184 -34.54 4.22 12.06
C LEU A 184 -33.79 3.39 11.02
N MET A 185 -32.47 3.28 11.20
CA MET A 185 -31.58 2.40 10.45
C MET A 185 -31.25 1.15 11.27
N GLN A 186 -31.31 -0.03 10.67
CA GLN A 186 -30.88 -1.26 11.34
C GLN A 186 -29.37 -1.46 11.12
N VAL A 187 -28.61 -1.74 12.18
CA VAL A 187 -27.19 -2.07 12.07
C VAL A 187 -26.85 -3.28 12.95
N SER A 188 -25.78 -3.98 12.58
CA SER A 188 -25.25 -5.09 13.36
C SER A 188 -24.01 -4.66 14.12
N ILE A 189 -24.04 -4.62 15.44
CA ILE A 189 -22.84 -4.40 16.26
C ILE A 189 -22.15 -5.72 16.59
N LYS A 190 -20.83 -5.74 16.40
CA LYS A 190 -19.95 -6.79 16.89
C LYS A 190 -19.05 -6.25 17.98
N ILE A 191 -19.18 -6.83 19.16
CA ILE A 191 -18.48 -6.40 20.38
C ILE A 191 -18.00 -7.62 21.16
N LYS A 192 -16.84 -7.52 21.81
CA LYS A 192 -16.40 -8.48 22.82
C LYS A 192 -16.92 -8.03 24.18
N LYS A 193 -17.76 -8.85 24.82
CA LYS A 193 -18.35 -8.54 26.13
C LYS A 193 -17.31 -8.52 27.26
N ARG A 194 -16.31 -9.40 27.16
CA ARG A 194 -15.19 -9.50 28.10
C ARG A 194 -13.87 -9.31 27.37
N SER A 195 -12.87 -8.76 28.06
CA SER A 195 -11.56 -8.49 27.46
C SER A 195 -10.86 -9.77 27.01
N ASP A 196 -11.03 -10.86 27.77
CA ASP A 196 -10.41 -12.17 27.52
C ASP A 196 -11.21 -13.05 26.55
N SER A 197 -12.38 -12.61 26.08
CA SER A 197 -13.19 -13.40 25.16
C SER A 197 -12.58 -13.42 23.76
N GLU A 198 -12.36 -14.61 23.21
CA GLU A 198 -11.99 -14.78 21.80
C GLU A 198 -13.15 -14.46 20.85
N PHE A 199 -14.40 -14.66 21.31
CA PHE A 199 -15.59 -14.56 20.47
C PHE A 199 -16.25 -13.19 20.52
N PHE A 200 -16.67 -12.71 19.35
CA PHE A 200 -17.50 -11.51 19.20
C PHE A 200 -18.98 -11.86 19.37
N SER A 201 -19.66 -11.12 20.24
CA SER A 201 -21.13 -11.10 20.30
C SER A 201 -21.68 -10.19 19.20
N LYS A 202 -22.74 -10.64 18.52
CA LYS A 202 -23.42 -9.88 17.47
C LYS A 202 -24.79 -9.43 17.97
N PHE A 203 -25.07 -8.13 17.86
CA PHE A 203 -26.35 -7.52 18.20
C PHE A 203 -26.94 -6.81 16.99
N ASP A 204 -28.19 -7.11 16.66
CA ASP A 204 -28.91 -6.42 15.60
C ASP A 204 -29.84 -5.38 16.23
N VAL A 205 -29.53 -4.11 16.02
CA VAL A 205 -30.14 -2.96 16.71
C VAL A 205 -30.59 -1.90 15.72
N LYS A 206 -31.56 -1.09 16.14
CA LYS A 206 -32.06 0.05 15.36
C LYS A 206 -31.51 1.35 15.93
N ILE A 207 -31.09 2.26 15.07
CA ILE A 207 -30.53 3.55 15.46
C ILE A 207 -31.15 4.67 14.63
N ALA A 208 -31.48 5.79 15.26
CA ALA A 208 -31.90 7.01 14.58
C ALA A 208 -30.70 7.72 13.94
N GLN A 209 -30.90 8.32 12.77
CA GLN A 209 -29.80 8.90 11.98
C GLN A 209 -29.23 10.20 12.58
N GLU A 210 -30.04 10.92 13.36
CA GLU A 210 -29.69 12.20 13.99
C GLU A 210 -28.83 12.06 15.26
N VAL A 211 -28.69 10.84 15.79
CA VAL A 211 -28.00 10.60 17.05
C VAL A 211 -26.51 10.39 16.80
N ASN A 212 -25.68 10.93 17.71
CA ASN A 212 -24.24 10.69 17.71
C ASN A 212 -23.92 9.23 18.03
N LEU A 213 -22.98 8.64 17.30
CA LEU A 213 -22.64 7.22 17.43
C LEU A 213 -22.18 6.86 18.85
N GLY A 214 -21.37 7.72 19.48
CA GLY A 214 -20.87 7.54 20.85
C GLY A 214 -21.99 7.57 21.90
N SER A 215 -22.82 8.62 21.91
CA SER A 215 -23.93 8.72 22.86
C SER A 215 -24.92 7.55 22.71
N TRP A 216 -25.19 7.13 21.48
CA TRP A 216 -26.03 5.95 21.24
C TRP A 216 -25.36 4.66 21.73
N PHE A 217 -24.03 4.55 21.61
CA PHE A 217 -23.30 3.39 22.12
C PHE A 217 -23.37 3.29 23.66
N ASP A 218 -23.33 4.42 24.37
CA ASP A 218 -23.52 4.46 25.83
C ASP A 218 -24.90 3.91 26.21
N LYS A 219 -25.96 4.41 25.55
CA LYS A 219 -27.33 3.92 25.76
C LYS A 219 -27.48 2.44 25.40
N PHE A 220 -26.84 2.01 24.31
CA PHE A 220 -26.83 0.61 23.90
C PHE A 220 -26.22 -0.29 24.98
N ILE A 221 -25.09 0.09 25.57
CA ILE A 221 -24.48 -0.66 26.67
C ILE A 221 -25.41 -0.71 27.88
N GLU A 222 -25.97 0.43 28.27
CA GLU A 222 -26.89 0.53 29.41
C GLU A 222 -28.09 -0.41 29.22
N ASP A 223 -28.74 -0.36 28.06
CA ASP A 223 -29.89 -1.20 27.72
C ASP A 223 -29.53 -2.70 27.70
N GLN A 224 -28.36 -3.06 27.17
CA GLN A 224 -27.92 -4.46 27.15
C GLN A 224 -27.59 -4.97 28.55
N ASN A 225 -26.90 -4.17 29.37
CA ASN A 225 -26.53 -4.54 30.73
C ASN A 225 -27.75 -4.62 31.65
N TYR A 226 -28.75 -3.76 31.45
CA TYR A 226 -30.03 -3.85 32.16
C TYR A 226 -30.80 -5.12 31.80
N ARG A 227 -30.87 -5.47 30.50
CA ARG A 227 -31.59 -6.67 30.03
C ARG A 227 -30.88 -7.99 30.39
N PHE A 228 -29.56 -7.99 30.43
CA PHE A 228 -28.75 -9.17 30.71
C PHE A 228 -27.71 -8.91 31.81
N PRO A 229 -28.12 -8.75 33.08
CA PRO A 229 -27.20 -8.41 34.17
C PRO A 229 -26.10 -9.46 34.38
N ASN A 230 -26.44 -10.74 34.17
CA ASN A 230 -25.50 -11.86 34.35
C ASN A 230 -24.49 -12.01 33.20
N ASP A 231 -24.70 -11.35 32.06
CA ASP A 231 -23.83 -11.40 30.88
C ASP A 231 -23.62 -9.98 30.31
N ALA A 232 -23.32 -9.08 31.25
CA ALA A 232 -23.08 -7.68 31.01
C ALA A 232 -21.81 -7.45 30.17
N ILE A 233 -21.86 -6.42 29.34
CA ILE A 233 -20.70 -5.86 28.65
C ILE A 233 -19.89 -5.12 29.70
N GLU A 234 -18.67 -5.59 29.94
CA GLU A 234 -17.72 -4.92 30.83
C GLU A 234 -17.37 -3.55 30.24
N THR A 235 -17.85 -2.51 30.89
CA THR A 235 -17.27 -1.19 30.81
C THR A 235 -16.40 -1.10 32.03
N ASN A 236 -15.07 -1.14 31.89
CA ASN A 236 -14.19 -0.97 33.05
C ASN A 236 -14.33 0.47 33.55
N ALA A 237 -15.40 0.75 34.29
CA ALA A 237 -15.71 2.03 34.91
C ALA A 237 -14.65 2.42 35.98
N THR A 238 -13.73 1.51 36.30
CA THR A 238 -12.62 1.67 37.22
C THR A 238 -11.28 2.02 36.56
N ASP A 239 -11.17 1.95 35.23
CA ASP A 239 -9.90 2.16 34.52
C ASP A 239 -10.04 3.38 33.59
N GLU A 240 -9.59 4.55 34.05
CA GLU A 240 -9.74 5.87 33.40
C GLU A 240 -9.13 5.94 31.98
N ASN A 241 -8.33 4.93 31.64
CA ASN A 241 -7.55 4.82 30.42
C ASN A 241 -8.15 3.87 29.38
N MET A 242 -9.42 3.48 29.48
CA MET A 242 -10.05 2.58 28.50
C MET A 242 -11.03 3.33 27.58
N GLY A 243 -10.84 3.18 26.27
CA GLY A 243 -11.68 3.77 25.24
C GLY A 243 -12.21 2.74 24.25
N TRP A 244 -13.21 3.13 23.46
CA TRP A 244 -13.79 2.33 22.39
C TRP A 244 -13.54 2.97 21.04
N ILE A 245 -13.21 2.15 20.05
CA ILE A 245 -13.06 2.57 18.66
C ILE A 245 -14.10 1.86 17.81
N PHE A 246 -14.64 2.60 16.83
CA PHE A 246 -15.68 2.11 15.94
C PHE A 246 -15.19 2.06 14.50
N TYR A 247 -15.41 0.93 13.84
CA TYR A 247 -15.07 0.81 12.43
C TYR A 247 -16.04 -0.11 11.68
N THR A 248 -16.12 0.08 10.37
CA THR A 248 -16.98 -0.71 9.49
C THR A 248 -16.23 -1.12 8.21
N PRO A 249 -16.40 -2.35 7.71
CA PRO A 249 -15.83 -2.75 6.43
C PRO A 249 -16.57 -2.03 5.29
N LYS A 250 -15.83 -1.43 4.36
CA LYS A 250 -16.39 -0.70 3.20
C LYS A 250 -16.82 -1.65 2.07
N TYR A 251 -15.98 -2.63 1.75
CA TYR A 251 -16.24 -3.59 0.66
C TYR A 251 -15.84 -5.03 1.00
N PHE A 252 -14.73 -5.24 1.73
CA PHE A 252 -14.23 -6.57 2.10
C PHE A 252 -13.68 -6.57 3.54
N LYS A 253 -13.57 -7.75 4.15
CA LYS A 253 -12.92 -7.96 5.46
C LYS A 253 -11.40 -7.88 5.40
N PHE A 254 -10.84 -7.01 4.57
CA PHE A 254 -9.40 -6.80 4.47
C PHE A 254 -9.04 -5.52 5.23
N PRO A 255 -7.90 -5.47 5.97
CA PRO A 255 -7.53 -4.32 6.79
C PRO A 255 -7.53 -2.97 6.06
N LEU A 256 -7.19 -2.96 4.76
CA LEU A 256 -7.17 -1.75 3.93
C LEU A 256 -8.56 -1.18 3.58
N PHE A 257 -9.64 -1.96 3.72
CA PHE A 257 -11.00 -1.52 3.42
C PHE A 257 -11.83 -1.24 4.67
N ILE A 258 -11.16 -1.06 5.81
CA ILE A 258 -11.79 -0.64 7.05
C ILE A 258 -11.98 0.87 7.02
N ARG A 259 -13.19 1.32 7.36
CA ARG A 259 -13.51 2.73 7.53
C ARG A 259 -13.78 3.00 9.00
N ASN A 260 -13.04 3.94 9.55
CA ASN A 260 -13.24 4.41 10.91
C ASN A 260 -14.51 5.26 10.98
N LEU A 261 -15.21 5.14 12.09
CA LEU A 261 -16.38 5.94 12.42
C LEU A 261 -15.99 6.88 13.55
N ASP A 262 -16.30 8.15 13.36
CA ASP A 262 -16.13 9.18 14.38
C ASP A 262 -17.28 9.06 15.39
N PRO A 263 -17.01 8.84 16.68
CA PRO A 263 -18.06 8.68 17.67
C PRO A 263 -18.82 9.98 17.99
N THR A 264 -18.22 11.14 17.71
CA THR A 264 -18.81 12.46 18.00
C THR A 264 -19.80 12.92 16.94
N LYS A 265 -19.72 12.34 15.73
CA LYS A 265 -20.58 12.69 14.61
C LYS A 265 -21.93 11.96 14.63
N PRO A 266 -22.98 12.58 14.09
CA PRO A 266 -24.25 11.92 13.88
C PRO A 266 -24.13 10.78 12.85
N ILE A 267 -25.01 9.81 12.94
CA ILE A 267 -25.00 8.62 12.06
C ILE A 267 -25.27 8.98 10.60
N ALA A 268 -26.10 10.01 10.36
CA ALA A 268 -26.37 10.57 9.03
C ALA A 268 -25.07 10.98 8.31
N GLU A 269 -24.16 11.65 9.02
CA GLU A 269 -22.87 12.11 8.48
C GLU A 269 -21.83 10.99 8.37
N SER A 270 -22.01 9.94 9.19
CA SER A 270 -21.12 8.80 9.24
C SER A 270 -21.21 7.88 8.02
N ASN A 271 -22.07 8.17 7.02
CA ASN A 271 -22.26 7.38 5.79
C ASN A 271 -22.47 5.87 6.05
N ILE A 272 -23.07 5.52 7.18
CA ILE A 272 -23.40 4.14 7.52
C ILE A 272 -24.65 3.74 6.72
N LYS A 273 -24.68 2.53 6.18
CA LYS A 273 -25.82 2.00 5.43
C LYS A 273 -26.67 1.07 6.29
N ASN A 274 -27.92 0.92 5.91
CA ASN A 274 -28.82 -0.05 6.54
C ASN A 274 -28.26 -1.48 6.41
N LYS A 275 -28.38 -2.26 7.48
CA LYS A 275 -27.84 -3.63 7.69
C LYS A 275 -26.31 -3.73 7.66
N GLN A 276 -25.59 -2.61 7.82
CA GLN A 276 -24.14 -2.62 7.88
C GLN A 276 -23.63 -3.13 9.24
N VAL A 277 -22.45 -3.75 9.24
CA VAL A 277 -21.80 -4.24 10.45
C VAL A 277 -20.85 -3.16 10.99
N ILE A 278 -21.01 -2.83 12.27
CA ILE A 278 -20.11 -1.95 13.03
C ILE A 278 -19.35 -2.83 14.02
N PHE A 279 -18.03 -2.68 14.05
CA PHE A 279 -17.18 -3.32 15.04
C PHE A 279 -16.83 -2.30 16.12
N ALA A 280 -17.11 -2.67 17.37
CA ALA A 280 -16.68 -1.93 18.56
C ALA A 280 -15.52 -2.69 19.20
N LYS A 281 -14.35 -2.04 19.26
CA LYS A 281 -13.14 -2.62 19.86
C LYS A 281 -12.67 -1.74 21.03
N ARG A 282 -12.32 -2.38 22.15
CA ARG A 282 -11.67 -1.73 23.29
C ARG A 282 -10.20 -1.42 22.96
N VAL A 283 -9.74 -0.26 23.38
CA VAL A 283 -8.34 0.18 23.30
C VAL A 283 -7.92 0.80 24.63
N SER A 284 -6.69 0.53 25.06
CA SER A 284 -6.05 1.26 26.15
C SER A 284 -5.52 2.58 25.61
N LEU A 285 -5.94 3.69 26.21
CA LEU A 285 -5.44 5.03 25.98
C LEU A 285 -4.12 5.14 26.75
N ASN A 286 -3.01 4.99 26.05
CA ASN A 286 -1.74 5.45 26.61
C ASN A 286 -1.72 6.98 26.47
N ASN A 287 -1.41 7.68 27.57
CA ASN A 287 -1.36 9.15 27.67
C ASN A 287 -0.33 9.84 26.72
N GLU A 288 0.27 9.13 25.77
CA GLU A 288 1.22 9.68 24.80
C GLU A 288 0.54 10.27 23.54
N ASP A 289 -0.73 9.93 23.28
CA ASP A 289 -1.44 10.39 22.07
C ASP A 289 -2.13 11.76 22.25
N ASP A 290 -2.45 12.16 23.48
CA ASP A 290 -3.06 13.48 23.77
C ASP A 290 -2.03 14.61 23.82
N THR A 291 -0.75 14.32 24.07
CA THR A 291 0.29 15.36 24.16
C THR A 291 0.63 16.00 22.81
N LYS A 292 0.31 15.34 21.69
CA LYS A 292 0.57 15.88 20.34
C LYS A 292 -0.53 16.78 19.79
N LEU A 293 -1.65 16.89 20.49
CA LEU A 293 -2.79 17.73 20.10
C LEU A 293 -2.84 19.07 20.87
N GLY A 294 -2.00 19.26 21.89
CA GLY A 294 -1.97 20.50 22.69
C GLY A 294 -0.85 21.49 22.35
N GLU A 295 0.09 21.16 21.45
CA GLU A 295 1.31 21.98 21.25
C GLU A 295 1.37 22.72 19.89
N ASN A 296 0.31 22.68 19.08
CA ASN A 296 0.30 23.32 17.75
C ASN A 296 -0.72 24.47 17.59
N ASP A 297 -1.40 24.89 18.65
CA ASP A 297 -2.37 26.00 18.58
C ASP A 297 -1.93 27.29 19.29
N ASP A 298 -0.67 27.38 19.75
CA ASP A 298 -0.09 28.62 20.26
C ASP A 298 1.35 28.81 19.73
N VAL A 299 1.49 29.52 18.60
CA VAL A 299 2.51 30.54 18.22
C VAL A 299 2.44 30.82 16.72
#